data_AF-A0A7R8H4Y2-F1
#
_entry.id   AF-A0A7R8H4Y2-F1
#
_cell.length_a   1.000
_cell.length_b   1.000
_cell.length_c   1.000
_cell.angle_alpha   90.00
_cell.angle_beta   90.00
_cell.angle_gamma   90.00
#
_symmetry.space_group_name_H-M   'P 1'
#
loop_
_entity.id
_entity.type
_entity.pdbx_description
1 polymer ?
#
loop_
_entity_poly.entity_id
_entity_poly.type
_entity_poly.pdbx_seq_one_letter_code
_entity_poly.pdbx_strand_id
1 'polypeptide(L)'
;MKLISSDNGIALKIVNIIPEDKDIWRSNQSKNLIHVLVPPIISVTNSRRNITVRKASTVTLGCNATGFPIPQIIWEREFQMLPSGEKEIQGSELLLANVSRKDSGIYICTASNGVERPVHAKIKLKVIYEPEIVVDKSWVHADVGVEVSISCVVHAEPLSEVIWYRDTMLLQANENRLMEKIWSHPNKGNITSPNLSYYSDRYNITWSVYSFSRVQGYKIMYRKLVPRDDPSYDTRSRWHNINVSGNKHISIHDEDEILNPLQNGSYMFYALEPSTQYEVFIQCENKWGWSKESDIFIFSTRANDYIPKELASQPGSRSEQEVQSSKIKKKIEIVSKSSDEKSSLQNNIASSNVKLWRQFWKIYKESSFDDYSKSLSQMFFLLTSMTTMNKGILTLP
;
A
#
# COMPACT_ATOMS: atom_id res chain seq x y z
N MET A 1 46.82 18.56 -25.58
CA MET A 1 46.22 19.42 -26.63
C MET A 1 46.39 18.70 -27.96
N LYS A 2 45.31 18.34 -28.65
CA LYS A 2 45.39 17.67 -29.97
C LYS A 2 44.55 18.50 -30.94
N LEU A 3 45.21 19.14 -31.90
CA LEU A 3 44.56 19.92 -32.94
C LEU A 3 44.12 18.95 -34.04
N ILE A 4 42.83 18.97 -34.39
CA ILE A 4 42.32 18.25 -35.55
C ILE A 4 41.83 19.32 -36.53
N SER A 5 42.49 19.38 -37.68
CA SER A 5 42.11 20.24 -38.80
C SER A 5 41.11 19.49 -39.66
N SER A 6 39.92 20.06 -39.87
CA SER A 6 39.09 19.77 -41.03
C SER A 6 38.72 21.09 -41.69
N ASP A 7 38.75 21.09 -43.01
CA ASP A 7 38.74 22.28 -43.86
C ASP A 7 37.63 23.28 -43.47
N ASN A 8 38.07 24.52 -43.23
CA ASN A 8 37.32 25.76 -42.97
C ASN A 8 36.72 26.03 -41.59
N GLY A 9 37.17 25.36 -40.52
CA GLY A 9 36.92 25.85 -39.16
C GLY A 9 37.78 25.18 -38.10
N ILE A 10 38.55 25.97 -37.34
CA ILE A 10 39.28 25.46 -36.17
C ILE A 10 38.27 25.31 -35.03
N ALA A 11 37.79 24.09 -34.78
CA ALA A 11 37.02 23.77 -33.58
C ALA A 11 37.98 23.45 -32.42
N LEU A 12 38.13 24.39 -31.50
CA LEU A 12 38.83 24.14 -30.22
C LEU A 12 37.93 23.32 -29.30
N LYS A 13 38.18 22.02 -29.21
CA LYS A 13 37.58 21.17 -28.18
C LYS A 13 38.43 21.27 -26.90
N ILE A 14 38.04 22.17 -26.00
CA ILE A 14 38.68 22.28 -24.69
C ILE A 14 38.09 21.19 -23.79
N VAL A 15 38.95 20.28 -23.32
CA VAL A 15 38.59 19.21 -22.38
C VAL A 15 39.37 19.48 -21.10
N ASN A 16 38.66 19.62 -19.98
CA ASN A 16 39.17 19.93 -18.64
C ASN A 16 39.88 21.29 -18.52
N ILE A 17 39.14 22.30 -18.06
CA ILE A 17 39.71 23.58 -17.63
C ILE A 17 39.82 23.54 -16.11
N ILE A 18 41.05 23.72 -15.60
CA ILE A 18 41.35 23.85 -14.17
C ILE A 18 41.27 25.36 -13.83
N PRO A 19 40.67 25.81 -12.72
CA PRO A 19 40.27 27.21 -12.53
C PRO A 19 41.38 28.27 -12.29
N GLU A 20 42.64 28.04 -12.68
CA GLU A 20 43.76 28.91 -12.23
C GLU A 20 44.42 29.80 -13.30
N ASP A 21 44.07 29.71 -14.58
CA ASP A 21 44.74 30.53 -15.61
C ASP A 21 44.09 31.91 -15.79
N LYS A 22 44.59 32.90 -15.03
CA LYS A 22 44.09 34.29 -15.07
C LYS A 22 44.70 35.21 -16.15
N ASP A 23 45.69 34.80 -16.94
CA ASP A 23 46.45 35.74 -17.78
C ASP A 23 46.61 35.34 -19.25
N ILE A 24 45.50 35.22 -20.00
CA ILE A 24 45.56 35.07 -21.47
C ILE A 24 44.60 36.04 -22.18
N TRP A 25 44.83 37.36 -22.09
CA TRP A 25 44.10 38.34 -22.92
C TRP A 25 44.96 39.54 -23.34
N ARG A 26 45.84 39.35 -24.32
CA ARG A 26 46.31 40.44 -25.21
C ARG A 26 46.33 39.99 -26.67
N SER A 27 45.17 40.02 -27.33
CA SER A 27 45.09 40.20 -28.78
C SER A 27 43.71 40.73 -29.20
N ASN A 28 43.67 41.54 -30.25
CA ASN A 28 42.46 42.10 -30.87
C ASN A 28 41.72 41.04 -31.71
N GLN A 29 41.19 40.01 -31.07
CA GLN A 29 40.33 39.01 -31.72
C GLN A 29 38.95 38.97 -31.06
N SER A 30 37.93 38.67 -31.86
CA SER A 30 36.54 38.50 -31.44
C SER A 30 36.45 37.76 -30.11
N LYS A 31 35.93 38.42 -29.08
CA LYS A 31 35.72 37.82 -27.75
C LYS A 31 34.62 36.78 -27.84
N ASN A 32 34.97 35.54 -28.18
CA ASN A 32 34.08 34.41 -28.03
C ASN A 32 33.99 34.08 -26.54
N LEU A 33 32.84 34.37 -25.92
CA LEU A 33 32.56 33.99 -24.53
C LEU A 33 32.39 32.46 -24.48
N ILE A 34 33.30 31.78 -23.77
CA ILE A 34 33.17 30.36 -23.49
C ILE A 34 32.47 30.21 -22.14
N HIS A 35 31.24 29.70 -22.14
CA HIS A 35 30.54 29.32 -20.92
C HIS A 35 30.94 27.90 -20.52
N VAL A 36 31.71 27.77 -19.44
CA VAL A 36 32.03 26.47 -18.86
C VAL A 36 30.82 26.03 -18.04
N LEU A 37 30.15 24.98 -18.50
CA LEU A 37 29.05 24.36 -17.78
C LEU A 37 29.61 23.55 -16.60
N VAL A 38 29.06 23.77 -15.42
CA VAL A 38 29.49 23.12 -14.18
C VAL A 38 28.27 22.39 -13.58
N PRO A 39 28.32 21.05 -13.42
CA PRO A 39 27.26 20.28 -12.79
C PRO A 39 26.93 20.77 -11.36
N PRO A 40 25.71 20.50 -10.87
CA PRO A 40 25.28 20.95 -9.55
C PRO A 40 26.00 20.18 -8.42
N ILE A 41 26.41 20.89 -7.37
CA ILE A 41 26.99 20.31 -6.14
C ILE A 41 26.16 20.78 -4.94
N ILE A 42 25.54 19.84 -4.22
CA ILE A 42 24.70 20.13 -3.03
C ILE A 42 25.55 20.30 -1.77
N SER A 43 25.15 21.30 -0.97
CA SER A 43 25.55 21.51 0.41
C SER A 43 24.28 21.59 1.29
N VAL A 44 24.14 20.67 2.25
CA VAL A 44 23.03 20.68 3.20
C VAL A 44 23.37 21.62 4.35
N THR A 45 22.44 22.51 4.69
CA THR A 45 22.65 23.51 5.75
C THR A 45 22.91 22.80 7.09
N ASN A 46 23.90 23.28 7.84
CA ASN A 46 24.41 22.69 9.10
C ASN A 46 25.10 21.33 8.98
N SER A 47 25.31 20.79 7.76
CA SER A 47 25.93 19.46 7.52
C SER A 47 25.24 18.27 8.22
N ARG A 48 24.12 18.51 8.93
CA ARG A 48 23.37 17.49 9.65
C ARG A 48 22.28 16.94 8.73
N ARG A 49 22.51 15.73 8.23
CA ARG A 49 21.47 14.97 7.52
C ARG A 49 20.42 14.37 8.45
N ASN A 50 20.62 14.43 9.77
CA ASN A 50 19.68 13.98 10.78
C ASN A 50 19.31 15.16 11.68
N ILE A 51 18.05 15.58 11.61
CA ILE A 51 17.51 16.73 12.35
C ILE A 51 16.49 16.20 13.35
N THR A 52 16.59 16.62 14.61
CA THR A 52 15.65 16.23 15.66
C THR A 52 15.02 17.48 16.25
N VAL A 53 13.69 17.51 16.33
CA VAL A 53 12.91 18.67 16.75
C VAL A 53 11.75 18.24 17.66
N ARG A 54 11.29 19.14 18.53
CA ARG A 54 10.13 18.87 19.39
C ARG A 54 8.83 19.09 18.63
N LYS A 55 7.77 18.35 18.97
CA LYS A 55 6.41 18.64 18.48
C LYS A 55 6.02 20.10 18.76
N ALA A 56 5.20 20.67 17.88
CA ALA A 56 4.76 22.06 17.84
C ALA A 56 5.87 23.10 17.60
N SER A 57 7.12 22.67 17.38
CA SER A 57 8.18 23.58 16.95
C SER A 57 8.07 23.92 15.47
N THR A 58 8.83 24.95 15.07
CA THR A 58 9.03 25.30 13.66
C THR A 58 10.47 24.97 13.28
N VAL A 59 10.67 24.32 12.14
CA VAL A 59 11.99 23.92 11.63
C VAL A 59 12.13 24.28 10.17
N THR A 60 13.30 24.78 9.80
CA THR A 60 13.67 25.04 8.40
C THR A 60 14.71 24.03 7.96
N LEU A 61 14.39 23.23 6.94
CA LEU A 61 15.36 22.35 6.29
C LEU A 61 16.05 23.14 5.17
N GLY A 62 17.36 23.34 5.27
CA GLY A 62 18.12 24.10 4.28
C GLY A 62 18.94 23.22 3.34
N CYS A 63 18.88 23.49 2.05
CA CYS A 63 19.64 22.84 0.99
C CYS A 63 20.10 23.89 -0.01
N ASN A 64 21.41 24.02 -0.19
CA ASN A 64 22.03 24.93 -1.14
C ASN A 64 22.78 24.14 -2.21
N ALA A 65 22.89 24.70 -3.42
CA ALA A 65 23.62 24.07 -4.50
C ALA A 65 24.47 25.10 -5.25
N THR A 66 25.66 24.68 -5.67
CA THR A 66 26.55 25.46 -6.54
C THR A 66 26.62 24.81 -7.92
N GLY A 67 26.91 25.59 -8.97
CA GLY A 67 26.96 25.11 -10.35
C GLY A 67 26.76 26.24 -11.35
N PHE A 68 27.00 25.98 -12.63
CA PHE A 68 26.76 26.94 -13.72
C PHE A 68 26.09 26.25 -14.91
N PRO A 69 24.88 26.68 -15.33
CA PRO A 69 24.04 27.74 -14.75
C PRO A 69 23.64 27.48 -13.29
N ILE A 70 23.12 28.50 -12.59
CA ILE A 70 22.74 28.37 -11.17
C ILE A 70 21.68 27.26 -11.02
N PRO A 71 21.90 26.24 -10.17
CA PRO A 71 20.95 25.15 -10.01
C PRO A 71 19.65 25.58 -9.34
N GLN A 72 18.53 25.10 -9.88
CA GLN A 72 17.24 25.13 -9.22
C GLN A 72 17.14 24.00 -8.20
N ILE A 73 16.55 24.28 -7.04
CA ILE A 73 16.37 23.32 -5.95
C ILE A 73 14.89 23.00 -5.76
N ILE A 74 14.56 21.71 -5.69
CA ILE A 74 13.21 21.19 -5.48
C ILE A 74 13.23 20.27 -4.27
N TRP A 75 12.26 20.44 -3.37
CA TRP A 75 12.02 19.59 -2.22
C TRP A 75 10.90 18.61 -2.50
N GLU A 76 11.10 17.37 -2.09
CA GLU A 76 10.09 16.31 -2.06
C GLU A 76 10.18 15.57 -0.72
N ARG A 77 9.11 14.88 -0.33
CA ARG A 77 9.13 13.96 0.81
C ARG A 77 9.14 12.53 0.31
N GLU A 78 9.95 11.68 0.94
CA GLU A 78 10.07 10.29 0.54
C GLU A 78 8.74 9.55 0.81
N PHE A 79 8.13 9.03 -0.26
CA PHE A 79 6.92 8.20 -0.25
C PHE A 79 5.62 8.87 0.26
N GLN A 80 5.66 10.19 0.49
CA GLN A 80 4.53 10.95 1.04
C GLN A 80 4.47 12.33 0.38
N MET A 81 3.31 12.97 0.47
CA MET A 81 3.20 14.39 0.15
C MET A 81 3.96 15.20 1.23
N LEU A 82 4.41 16.39 0.87
CA LEU A 82 4.91 17.34 1.85
C LEU A 82 3.80 17.68 2.85
N PRO A 83 4.13 18.12 4.08
CA PRO A 83 3.11 18.54 5.05
C PRO A 83 2.18 19.67 4.55
N SER A 84 2.60 20.45 3.55
CA SER A 84 1.74 21.41 2.84
C SER A 84 0.63 20.77 1.99
N GLY A 85 0.70 19.47 1.76
CA GLY A 85 -0.15 18.73 0.82
C GLY A 85 0.35 18.75 -0.63
N GLU A 86 1.46 19.43 -0.92
CA GLU A 86 2.08 19.47 -2.25
C GLU A 86 3.01 18.28 -2.46
N LYS A 87 3.19 17.90 -3.72
CA LYS A 87 4.13 16.82 -4.08
C LYS A 87 5.58 17.31 -4.01
N GLU A 88 5.80 18.54 -4.48
CA GLU A 88 7.11 19.17 -4.57
C GLU A 88 7.01 20.68 -4.34
N ILE A 89 8.06 21.29 -3.79
CA ILE A 89 8.17 22.75 -3.61
C ILE A 89 9.55 23.20 -4.07
N GLN A 90 9.62 24.32 -4.80
CA GLN A 90 10.89 24.93 -5.20
C GLN A 90 11.41 25.88 -4.12
N GLY A 91 12.71 25.78 -3.79
CA GLY A 91 13.37 26.69 -2.85
C GLY A 91 14.63 26.09 -2.23
N SER A 92 15.54 26.95 -1.76
CA SER A 92 16.71 26.52 -0.97
C SER A 92 16.33 26.09 0.44
N GLU A 93 15.15 26.47 0.92
CA GLU A 93 14.67 26.18 2.26
C GLU A 93 13.26 25.59 2.23
N LEU A 94 13.00 24.63 3.10
CA LEU A 94 11.67 24.08 3.36
C LEU A 94 11.29 24.36 4.81
N LEU A 95 10.32 25.24 5.02
CA LEU A 95 9.79 25.60 6.33
C LEU A 95 8.67 24.63 6.75
N LEU A 96 8.82 24.01 7.90
CA LEU A 96 7.81 23.16 8.53
C LEU A 96 7.42 23.79 9.86
N ALA A 97 6.23 24.38 9.92
CA ALA A 97 5.70 25.01 11.11
C ALA A 97 4.78 24.06 11.90
N ASN A 98 4.73 24.23 13.23
CA ASN A 98 3.88 23.45 14.13
C ASN A 98 3.99 21.92 13.89
N VAL A 99 5.23 21.41 13.86
CA VAL A 99 5.48 20.03 13.46
C VAL A 99 4.79 19.02 14.38
N SER A 100 4.21 18.00 13.78
CA SER A 100 3.52 16.90 14.44
C SER A 100 4.31 15.59 14.31
N ARG A 101 3.90 14.56 15.06
CA ARG A 101 4.50 13.22 14.93
C ARG A 101 4.45 12.67 13.49
N LYS A 102 3.44 13.10 12.71
CA LYS A 102 3.24 12.69 11.31
C LYS A 102 4.21 13.34 10.33
N ASP A 103 4.97 14.35 10.74
CA ASP A 103 5.93 15.07 9.88
C ASP A 103 7.34 14.45 9.91
N SER A 104 7.58 13.49 10.81
CA SER A 104 8.80 12.68 10.81
C SER A 104 8.95 11.91 9.51
N GLY A 105 10.17 11.83 8.99
CA GLY A 105 10.43 11.12 7.74
C GLY A 105 11.68 11.61 7.04
N ILE A 106 11.85 11.20 5.78
CA ILE A 106 12.96 11.61 4.94
C ILE A 106 12.48 12.64 3.93
N TYR A 107 13.14 13.78 3.93
CA TYR A 107 12.97 14.87 2.97
C TYR A 107 14.14 14.84 2.00
N ILE A 108 13.86 15.07 0.72
CA ILE A 108 14.81 14.98 -0.37
C ILE A 108 14.87 16.35 -1.04
N CYS A 109 16.05 16.97 -1.08
CA CYS A 109 16.28 18.10 -1.97
C CYS A 109 17.01 17.64 -3.23
N THR A 110 16.57 18.14 -4.37
CA THR A 110 17.07 17.86 -5.71
C THR A 110 17.58 19.14 -6.33
N ALA A 111 18.82 19.17 -6.79
CA ALA A 111 19.40 20.32 -7.48
C ALA A 111 19.69 20.00 -8.95
N SER A 112 19.22 20.86 -9.87
CA SER A 112 19.41 20.70 -11.31
C SER A 112 19.67 22.05 -11.99
N ASN A 113 20.62 22.08 -12.91
CA ASN A 113 20.86 23.22 -13.81
C ASN A 113 20.82 22.83 -15.30
N GLY A 114 20.31 21.63 -15.62
CA GLY A 114 20.32 21.08 -16.98
C GLY A 114 21.70 20.58 -17.45
N VAL A 115 22.74 20.72 -16.64
CA VAL A 115 24.07 20.14 -16.88
C VAL A 115 24.13 18.79 -16.18
N GLU A 116 24.34 17.74 -16.98
CA GLU A 116 24.29 16.35 -16.52
C GLU A 116 22.98 16.03 -15.77
N ARG A 117 23.06 15.08 -14.84
CA ARG A 117 21.95 14.60 -14.06
C ARG A 117 21.83 15.46 -12.80
N PRO A 118 20.60 15.91 -12.42
CA PRO A 118 20.33 16.41 -11.08
C PRO A 118 20.94 15.56 -9.96
N VAL A 119 21.45 16.25 -8.93
CA VAL A 119 21.98 15.63 -7.71
C VAL A 119 20.96 15.73 -6.58
N HIS A 120 21.07 14.85 -5.58
CA HIS A 120 20.09 14.77 -4.49
C HIS A 120 20.76 14.67 -3.12
N ALA A 121 20.12 15.22 -2.09
CA ALA A 121 20.48 14.96 -0.70
C ALA A 121 19.26 14.56 0.12
N LYS A 122 19.44 13.57 0.99
CA LYS A 122 18.42 13.09 1.93
C LYS A 122 18.66 13.69 3.32
N ILE A 123 17.58 14.16 3.93
CA ILE A 123 17.53 14.74 5.27
C ILE A 123 16.46 14.01 6.07
N LYS A 124 16.86 13.35 7.15
CA LYS A 124 15.97 12.65 8.07
C LYS A 124 15.52 13.61 9.18
N LEU A 125 14.22 13.88 9.24
CA LEU A 125 13.57 14.62 10.31
C LEU A 125 12.99 13.64 11.33
N LYS A 126 13.35 13.81 12.60
CA LYS A 126 12.79 13.08 13.73
C LYS A 126 12.07 14.06 14.67
N VAL A 127 10.76 13.89 14.83
CA VAL A 127 9.97 14.70 15.76
C VAL A 127 9.85 13.94 17.10
N ILE A 128 10.38 14.53 18.17
CA ILE A 128 10.26 14.04 19.55
C ILE A 128 9.05 14.68 20.25
N TYR A 129 8.35 13.91 21.06
CA TYR A 129 7.12 14.33 21.74
C TYR A 129 6.88 13.49 22.99
N GLU A 130 6.19 14.10 23.95
CA GLU A 130 5.79 13.43 25.20
C GLU A 130 4.76 12.32 24.94
N PRO A 131 4.58 11.37 25.87
CA PRO A 131 3.61 10.29 25.70
C PRO A 131 2.18 10.80 25.55
N GLU A 132 1.59 10.53 24.39
CA GLU A 132 0.19 10.81 24.08
C GLU A 132 -0.61 9.51 24.23
N ILE A 133 -1.44 9.45 25.26
CA ILE A 133 -2.30 8.30 25.54
C ILE A 133 -3.58 8.43 24.71
N VAL A 134 -3.91 7.37 23.98
CA VAL A 134 -5.19 7.23 23.29
C VAL A 134 -5.92 6.01 23.85
N VAL A 135 -7.05 6.27 24.49
CA VAL A 135 -7.92 5.24 25.06
C VAL A 135 -8.94 4.84 24.01
N ASP A 136 -8.84 3.61 23.50
CA ASP A 136 -9.76 3.09 22.48
C ASP A 136 -11.12 2.73 23.09
N LYS A 137 -11.11 2.01 24.22
CA LYS A 137 -12.29 1.62 25.00
C LYS A 137 -12.10 2.04 26.46
N SER A 138 -12.97 2.92 26.95
CA SER A 138 -12.98 3.36 28.35
C SER A 138 -13.62 2.34 29.31
N TRP A 139 -14.39 1.39 28.79
CA TRP A 139 -15.01 0.30 29.54
C TRP A 139 -15.01 -0.98 28.72
N VAL A 140 -14.82 -2.11 29.40
CA VAL A 140 -14.95 -3.45 28.84
C VAL A 140 -15.89 -4.21 29.76
N HIS A 141 -16.97 -4.76 29.20
CA HIS A 141 -17.90 -5.63 29.93
C HIS A 141 -17.66 -7.06 29.48
N ALA A 142 -17.67 -7.99 30.43
CA ALA A 142 -17.53 -9.40 30.14
C ALA A 142 -18.22 -10.25 31.19
N ASP A 143 -18.69 -11.41 30.76
CA ASP A 143 -19.25 -12.43 31.63
C ASP A 143 -18.14 -13.13 32.43
N VAL A 144 -18.53 -13.81 33.50
CA VAL A 144 -17.60 -14.53 34.37
C VAL A 144 -16.89 -15.64 33.58
N GLY A 145 -15.56 -15.66 33.67
CA GLY A 145 -14.71 -16.65 33.01
C GLY A 145 -14.35 -16.30 31.56
N VAL A 146 -14.85 -15.19 31.02
CA VAL A 146 -14.45 -14.69 29.70
C VAL A 146 -13.12 -13.95 29.81
N GLU A 147 -12.18 -14.32 28.95
CA GLU A 147 -10.91 -13.59 28.81
C GLU A 147 -11.16 -12.25 28.12
N VAL A 148 -10.62 -11.17 28.70
CA VAL A 148 -10.77 -9.81 28.17
C VAL A 148 -9.42 -9.19 27.88
N SER A 149 -9.34 -8.49 26.75
CA SER A 149 -8.20 -7.66 26.41
C SER A 149 -8.48 -6.20 26.79
N ILE A 150 -7.56 -5.59 27.52
CA ILE A 150 -7.58 -4.14 27.80
C ILE A 150 -6.32 -3.57 27.19
N SER A 151 -6.47 -2.60 26.29
CA SER A 151 -5.37 -1.98 25.58
C SER A 151 -5.22 -0.51 25.98
N CYS A 152 -3.97 -0.06 26.08
CA CYS A 152 -3.62 1.34 26.26
C CYS A 152 -2.66 1.72 25.14
N VAL A 153 -3.13 2.52 24.18
CA VAL A 153 -2.30 2.96 23.07
C VAL A 153 -1.55 4.21 23.50
N VAL A 154 -0.23 4.13 23.50
CA VAL A 154 0.64 5.27 23.85
C VAL A 154 1.57 5.56 22.69
N HIS A 155 1.47 6.78 22.15
CA HIS A 155 2.42 7.28 21.17
C HIS A 155 3.46 8.12 21.91
N ALA A 156 4.74 7.78 21.78
CA ALA A 156 5.82 8.54 22.40
C ALA A 156 7.10 8.45 21.55
N GLU A 157 7.86 9.54 21.51
CA GLU A 157 9.21 9.55 20.95
C GLU A 157 10.12 10.43 21.81
N PRO A 158 11.05 9.86 22.60
CA PRO A 158 11.42 8.43 22.66
C PRO A 158 10.34 7.52 23.24
N LEU A 159 10.48 6.22 22.97
CA LEU A 159 9.58 5.17 23.46
C LEU A 159 9.38 5.28 24.98
N SER A 160 8.13 5.32 25.42
CA SER A 160 7.76 5.33 26.83
C SER A 160 7.52 3.92 27.38
N GLU A 161 7.57 3.82 28.70
CA GLU A 161 7.14 2.66 29.47
C GLU A 161 5.64 2.78 29.79
N VAL A 162 4.93 1.67 29.72
CA VAL A 162 3.50 1.59 30.05
C VAL A 162 3.36 0.67 31.24
N ILE A 163 2.79 1.19 32.32
CA ILE A 163 2.65 0.50 33.60
C ILE A 163 1.18 0.50 33.97
N TRP A 164 0.66 -0.67 34.34
CA TRP A 164 -0.75 -0.83 34.70
C TRP A 164 -0.93 -0.87 36.21
N TYR A 165 -1.95 -0.16 36.69
CA TYR A 165 -2.36 -0.17 38.09
C TYR A 165 -3.83 -0.60 38.18
N ARG A 166 -4.17 -1.32 39.24
CA ARG A 166 -5.55 -1.44 39.72
C ARG A 166 -5.64 -0.61 40.98
N ASP A 167 -6.40 0.48 40.92
CA ASP A 167 -6.45 1.49 41.98
C ASP A 167 -5.03 1.98 42.31
N THR A 168 -4.47 1.58 43.45
CA THR A 168 -3.10 1.92 43.87
C THR A 168 -2.10 0.78 43.73
N MET A 169 -2.56 -0.42 43.33
CA MET A 169 -1.72 -1.61 43.26
C MET A 169 -1.16 -1.81 41.86
N LEU A 170 0.17 -1.90 41.76
CA LEU A 170 0.87 -2.21 40.53
C LEU A 170 0.48 -3.61 40.03
N LEU A 171 0.05 -3.70 38.78
CA LEU A 171 -0.23 -4.97 38.12
C LEU A 171 1.04 -5.54 37.50
N GLN A 172 1.26 -6.82 37.75
CA GLN A 172 2.35 -7.62 37.19
C GLN A 172 1.76 -8.74 36.33
N ALA A 173 2.55 -9.20 35.36
CA ALA A 173 2.22 -10.37 34.58
C ALA A 173 2.25 -11.63 35.46
N ASN A 174 1.31 -12.54 35.24
CA ASN A 174 1.26 -13.86 35.89
C ASN A 174 0.53 -14.86 34.97
N GLU A 175 0.33 -16.10 35.44
CA GLU A 175 -0.33 -17.17 34.65
C GLU A 175 -1.73 -16.79 34.16
N ASN A 176 -2.43 -15.91 34.87
CA ASN A 176 -3.79 -15.46 34.55
C ASN A 176 -3.83 -14.04 33.96
N ARG A 177 -2.66 -13.42 33.71
CA ARG A 177 -2.55 -12.05 33.20
C ARG A 177 -1.33 -11.91 32.31
N LEU A 178 -1.57 -12.01 31.01
CA LEU A 178 -0.58 -11.70 29.98
C LEU A 178 -0.49 -10.18 29.81
N MET A 179 0.75 -9.66 29.80
CA MET A 179 1.02 -8.24 29.59
C MET A 179 2.03 -8.12 28.45
N GLU A 180 1.54 -7.80 27.26
CA GLU A 180 2.37 -7.68 26.06
C GLU A 180 2.53 -6.22 25.64
N LYS A 181 3.76 -5.83 25.30
CA LYS A 181 4.02 -4.54 24.64
C LYS A 181 3.91 -4.72 23.14
N ILE A 182 2.92 -4.07 22.55
CA ILE A 182 2.53 -4.26 21.16
C ILE A 182 2.49 -2.91 20.45
N TRP A 183 2.77 -2.88 19.15
CA TRP A 183 2.56 -1.71 18.30
C TRP A 183 1.08 -1.48 18.02
N SER A 184 0.60 -0.25 18.20
CA SER A 184 -0.78 0.13 17.85
C SER A 184 -1.00 0.21 16.35
N HIS A 185 -0.02 0.70 15.59
CA HIS A 185 0.00 0.62 14.14
C HIS A 185 0.36 -0.81 13.68
N PRO A 186 0.09 -1.19 12.41
CA PRO A 186 0.45 -2.51 11.92
C PRO A 186 1.96 -2.73 11.98
N ASN A 187 2.39 -3.98 12.14
CA ASN A 187 3.78 -4.35 11.95
C ASN A 187 4.20 -4.12 10.50
N LYS A 188 5.52 -4.15 10.26
CA LYS A 188 6.09 -4.18 8.91
C LYS A 188 5.47 -5.35 8.12
N GLY A 189 4.97 -5.07 6.92
CA GLY A 189 4.38 -6.09 6.05
C GLY A 189 5.44 -7.09 5.56
N ASN A 190 5.07 -8.36 5.46
CA ASN A 190 5.91 -9.43 4.93
C ASN A 190 5.38 -9.87 3.56
N ILE A 191 6.11 -9.57 2.49
CA ILE A 191 5.73 -9.96 1.13
C ILE A 191 5.99 -11.46 0.95
N THR A 192 4.94 -12.20 0.57
CA THR A 192 4.95 -13.67 0.49
C THR A 192 4.91 -14.20 -0.94
N SER A 193 4.91 -13.30 -1.93
CA SER A 193 4.81 -13.66 -3.35
C SER A 193 6.09 -14.31 -3.90
N PRO A 194 6.00 -15.10 -4.98
CA PRO A 194 7.16 -15.58 -5.71
C PRO A 194 7.84 -14.45 -6.51
N ASN A 195 9.16 -14.48 -6.65
CA ASN A 195 9.93 -13.44 -7.36
C ASN A 195 9.72 -13.45 -8.89
N LEU A 196 9.02 -14.43 -9.46
CA LEU A 196 8.76 -14.53 -10.90
C LEU A 196 7.26 -14.52 -11.16
N SER A 197 6.82 -13.64 -12.05
CA SER A 197 5.44 -13.62 -12.52
C SER A 197 5.09 -14.87 -13.33
N TYR A 198 3.82 -15.25 -13.31
CA TYR A 198 3.25 -16.19 -14.26
C TYR A 198 3.04 -15.57 -15.65
N TYR A 199 2.99 -14.24 -15.73
CA TYR A 199 2.64 -13.48 -16.92
C TYR A 199 3.76 -12.53 -17.35
N SER A 200 3.70 -12.04 -18.58
CA SER A 200 4.62 -11.02 -19.10
C SER A 200 4.20 -9.58 -18.78
N ASP A 201 2.91 -9.35 -18.52
CA ASP A 201 2.31 -8.00 -18.44
C ASP A 201 1.65 -7.66 -17.09
N ARG A 202 1.58 -8.63 -16.18
CA ARG A 202 0.88 -8.49 -14.90
C ARG A 202 1.60 -9.25 -13.80
N TYR A 203 1.38 -8.86 -12.56
CA TYR A 203 1.97 -9.52 -11.39
C TYR A 203 1.04 -9.37 -10.18
N ASN A 204 0.75 -10.48 -9.51
CA ASN A 204 -0.03 -10.48 -8.28
C ASN A 204 0.92 -10.48 -7.08
N ILE A 205 1.01 -9.34 -6.39
CA ILE A 205 1.72 -9.26 -5.13
C ILE A 205 0.78 -9.59 -3.96
N THR A 206 1.29 -10.29 -2.98
CA THR A 206 0.61 -10.83 -1.79
C THR A 206 1.52 -10.64 -0.59
N TRP A 207 0.93 -10.32 0.55
CA TRP A 207 1.67 -10.13 1.79
C TRP A 207 0.82 -10.51 2.99
N SER A 208 1.49 -10.75 4.10
CA SER A 208 0.88 -10.84 5.43
C SER A 208 1.36 -9.70 6.32
N VAL A 209 0.51 -9.24 7.21
CA VAL A 209 0.80 -8.18 8.18
C VAL A 209 0.14 -8.50 9.50
N TYR A 210 0.87 -8.28 10.59
CA TYR A 210 0.35 -8.45 11.93
C TYR A 210 -0.19 -7.11 12.45
N SER A 211 -1.47 -7.05 12.81
CA SER A 211 -2.13 -5.85 13.33
C SER A 211 -3.36 -6.24 14.15
N PHE A 212 -3.42 -5.75 15.38
CA PHE A 212 -4.55 -5.97 16.29
C PHE A 212 -5.75 -5.09 15.99
N SER A 213 -5.56 -4.04 15.19
CA SER A 213 -6.67 -3.29 14.59
C SER A 213 -6.79 -3.63 13.11
N ARG A 214 -8.01 -3.56 12.57
CA ARG A 214 -8.28 -3.78 11.15
C ARG A 214 -7.38 -2.91 10.27
N VAL A 215 -6.70 -3.54 9.32
CA VAL A 215 -5.94 -2.83 8.29
C VAL A 215 -6.94 -2.27 7.29
N GLN A 216 -6.95 -0.95 7.15
CA GLN A 216 -7.90 -0.19 6.35
C GLN A 216 -7.28 0.34 5.06
N GLY A 217 -5.96 0.25 4.89
CA GLY A 217 -5.30 0.77 3.71
C GLY A 217 -3.91 0.20 3.48
N TYR A 218 -3.47 0.27 2.23
CA TYR A 218 -2.14 -0.10 1.81
C TYR A 218 -1.55 0.98 0.92
N LYS A 219 -0.26 1.21 1.06
CA LYS A 219 0.54 2.01 0.15
C LYS A 219 1.56 1.10 -0.49
N ILE A 220 1.52 1.01 -1.81
CA ILE A 220 2.41 0.16 -2.61
C ILE A 220 3.29 1.08 -3.42
N MET A 221 4.60 0.98 -3.18
CA MET A 221 5.60 1.75 -3.88
C MET A 221 6.36 0.81 -4.80
N TYR A 222 6.35 1.06 -6.11
CA TYR A 222 7.09 0.23 -7.06
C TYR A 222 7.81 1.03 -8.15
N ARG A 223 8.86 0.44 -8.73
CA ARG A 223 9.59 1.01 -9.86
C ARG A 223 10.30 -0.06 -10.67
N LYS A 224 10.55 0.23 -11.94
CA LYS A 224 11.37 -0.60 -12.82
C LYS A 224 12.82 -0.61 -12.35
N LEU A 225 13.39 -1.80 -12.21
CA LEU A 225 14.79 -2.02 -11.88
C LEU A 225 15.59 -2.08 -13.20
N VAL A 226 16.44 -1.08 -13.42
CA VAL A 226 17.30 -0.98 -14.61
C VAL A 226 18.73 -1.38 -14.21
N PRO A 227 19.48 -2.14 -15.04
CA PRO A 227 20.85 -2.55 -14.73
C PRO A 227 21.78 -1.36 -14.42
N ARG A 228 22.71 -1.54 -13.48
CA ARG A 228 23.62 -0.48 -12.98
C ARG A 228 24.59 0.06 -14.04
N ASP A 229 24.84 -0.71 -15.10
CA ASP A 229 25.82 -0.39 -16.15
C ASP A 229 25.20 0.37 -17.34
N ASP A 230 23.91 0.70 -17.28
CA ASP A 230 23.24 1.49 -18.32
C ASP A 230 23.50 3.00 -18.10
N PRO A 231 24.16 3.71 -19.03
CA PRO A 231 24.34 5.17 -18.97
C PRO A 231 23.02 5.96 -19.10
N SER A 232 21.89 5.30 -19.28
CA SER A 232 20.52 5.84 -19.14
C SER A 232 19.91 5.64 -17.74
N TYR A 233 20.61 4.95 -16.81
CA TYR A 233 20.18 4.71 -15.43
C TYR A 233 19.95 6.03 -14.69
N ASP A 234 18.80 6.65 -14.86
CA ASP A 234 18.36 7.66 -13.93
C ASP A 234 18.18 6.95 -12.59
N THR A 235 19.04 7.25 -11.62
CA THR A 235 18.84 6.88 -10.21
C THR A 235 17.44 7.27 -9.70
N ARG A 236 16.70 8.09 -10.46
CA ARG A 236 15.33 8.58 -10.25
C ARG A 236 14.26 7.87 -11.07
N SER A 237 14.26 6.53 -11.22
CA SER A 237 12.96 5.87 -11.40
C SER A 237 12.08 6.24 -10.20
N ARG A 238 11.26 7.28 -10.37
CA ARG A 238 10.37 7.83 -9.36
C ARG A 238 9.49 6.68 -8.92
N TRP A 239 9.49 6.39 -7.63
CA TRP A 239 8.61 5.37 -7.09
C TRP A 239 7.17 5.73 -7.46
N HIS A 240 6.48 4.82 -8.14
CA HIS A 240 5.07 4.93 -8.39
C HIS A 240 4.35 4.62 -7.08
N ASN A 241 3.44 5.51 -6.68
CA ASN A 241 2.66 5.36 -5.46
C ASN A 241 1.25 4.89 -5.82
N ILE A 242 0.86 3.73 -5.30
CA ILE A 242 -0.50 3.21 -5.36
C ILE A 242 -1.06 3.19 -3.94
N ASN A 243 -2.11 3.97 -3.71
CA ASN A 243 -2.88 3.92 -2.48
C ASN A 243 -4.09 3.01 -2.70
N VAL A 244 -4.18 1.92 -1.93
CA VAL A 244 -5.32 1.01 -1.91
C VAL A 244 -6.08 1.28 -0.61
N SER A 245 -7.19 2.00 -0.68
CA SER A 245 -8.09 2.17 0.47
C SER A 245 -9.05 0.99 0.56
N GLY A 246 -9.04 0.28 1.68
CA GLY A 246 -10.07 -0.70 2.00
C GLY A 246 -11.37 0.01 2.37
N ASN A 247 -12.31 0.10 1.43
CA ASN A 247 -13.75 -0.04 1.68
C ASN A 247 -14.59 0.23 0.43
N LYS A 248 -15.20 -0.82 -0.12
CA LYS A 248 -16.56 -0.75 -0.70
C LYS A 248 -17.34 -1.94 -0.15
N HIS A 249 -18.30 -1.64 0.72
CA HIS A 249 -19.15 -2.51 1.54
C HIS A 249 -18.60 -2.87 2.93
N ILE A 250 -19.15 -2.24 3.98
CA ILE A 250 -19.96 -2.88 5.03
C ILE A 250 -20.32 -1.85 6.11
N SER A 251 -21.57 -1.95 6.57
CA SER A 251 -22.26 -1.18 7.61
C SER A 251 -21.54 -1.21 8.97
N ILE A 252 -21.64 -0.07 9.66
CA ILE A 252 -21.15 0.19 11.02
C ILE A 252 -21.81 -0.80 11.99
N HIS A 253 -21.07 -1.82 12.40
CA HIS A 253 -21.22 -2.47 13.70
C HIS A 253 -19.82 -2.65 14.28
N ASP A 254 -19.57 -1.98 15.40
CA ASP A 254 -18.33 -1.97 16.17
C ASP A 254 -18.01 -3.38 16.70
N GLU A 255 -17.26 -4.18 15.94
CA GLU A 255 -16.57 -5.38 16.43
C GLU A 255 -15.18 -5.49 15.78
N ASP A 256 -14.24 -4.67 16.25
CA ASP A 256 -12.84 -4.66 15.76
C ASP A 256 -11.86 -5.19 16.82
N GLU A 257 -12.09 -6.42 17.27
CA GLU A 257 -11.01 -7.31 17.73
C GLU A 257 -10.97 -8.50 16.76
N ILE A 258 -9.93 -8.56 15.92
CA ILE A 258 -9.76 -9.70 15.03
C ILE A 258 -9.21 -10.84 15.89
N LEU A 259 -10.00 -11.92 16.03
CA LEU A 259 -9.58 -13.19 16.65
C LEU A 259 -8.23 -13.71 16.14
N ASN A 260 -7.83 -13.29 14.94
CA ASN A 260 -6.51 -13.50 14.36
C ASN A 260 -5.84 -12.18 13.95
N PRO A 261 -4.80 -11.71 14.67
CA PRO A 261 -4.08 -10.48 14.33
C PRO A 261 -3.30 -10.54 13.01
N LEU A 262 -3.15 -11.72 12.40
CA LEU A 262 -2.55 -11.89 11.08
C LEU A 262 -3.57 -11.58 9.97
N GLN A 263 -3.32 -10.51 9.21
CA GLN A 263 -4.14 -10.07 8.09
C GLN A 263 -3.36 -10.22 6.79
N ASN A 264 -4.04 -10.58 5.70
CA ASN A 264 -3.42 -10.76 4.38
C ASN A 264 -3.90 -9.69 3.41
N GLY A 265 -3.01 -9.25 2.52
CA GLY A 265 -3.34 -8.33 1.43
C GLY A 265 -2.83 -8.84 0.09
N SER A 266 -3.45 -8.36 -0.99
CA SER A 266 -2.99 -8.61 -2.36
C SER A 266 -3.26 -7.42 -3.27
N TYR A 267 -2.49 -7.32 -4.34
CA TYR A 267 -2.68 -6.32 -5.38
C TYR A 267 -2.18 -6.83 -6.73
N MET A 268 -2.97 -6.59 -7.78
CA MET A 268 -2.60 -6.95 -9.15
C MET A 268 -2.02 -5.74 -9.88
N PHE A 269 -0.75 -5.81 -10.23
CA PHE A 269 -0.14 -4.90 -11.19
C PHE A 269 -0.57 -5.28 -12.60
N TYR A 270 -0.87 -4.27 -13.42
CA TYR A 270 -1.23 -4.41 -14.83
C TYR A 270 -0.28 -3.57 -15.70
N ALA A 271 -0.25 -3.87 -16.99
CA ALA A 271 0.52 -3.13 -18.00
C ALA A 271 2.03 -3.01 -17.66
N LEU A 272 2.58 -4.05 -17.06
CA LEU A 272 4.02 -4.16 -16.83
C LEU A 272 4.74 -4.50 -18.14
N GLU A 273 5.98 -4.06 -18.25
CA GLU A 273 6.86 -4.48 -19.35
C GLU A 273 7.29 -5.94 -19.21
N PRO A 274 7.33 -6.73 -20.30
CA PRO A 274 7.89 -8.09 -20.33
C PRO A 274 9.38 -8.16 -19.99
N SER A 275 9.86 -9.31 -19.54
CA SER A 275 11.27 -9.59 -19.24
C SER A 275 11.95 -8.51 -18.38
N THR A 276 11.19 -7.91 -17.45
CA THR A 276 11.62 -6.72 -16.71
C THR A 276 11.58 -6.99 -15.22
N GLN A 277 12.60 -6.51 -14.51
CA GLN A 277 12.66 -6.55 -13.05
C GLN A 277 12.06 -5.29 -12.44
N TYR A 278 11.41 -5.43 -11.29
CA TYR A 278 10.82 -4.35 -10.53
C TYR A 278 11.20 -4.47 -9.06
N GLU A 279 11.44 -3.34 -8.42
CA GLU A 279 11.51 -3.21 -6.96
C GLU A 279 10.16 -2.76 -6.43
N VAL A 280 9.73 -3.34 -5.32
CA VAL A 280 8.48 -3.00 -4.63
C VAL A 280 8.65 -3.08 -3.12
N PHE A 281 7.99 -2.18 -2.40
CA PHE A 281 7.76 -2.32 -0.97
C PHE A 281 6.37 -1.79 -0.62
N ILE A 282 5.88 -2.16 0.55
CA ILE A 282 4.54 -1.80 1.02
C ILE A 282 4.56 -1.17 2.41
N GLN A 283 3.57 -0.34 2.69
CA GLN A 283 3.18 0.08 4.04
C GLN A 283 1.69 -0.25 4.24
N CYS A 284 1.32 -0.61 5.46
CA CYS A 284 -0.04 -0.96 5.83
C CYS A 284 -0.56 0.07 6.83
N GLU A 285 -1.82 0.48 6.70
CA GLU A 285 -2.45 1.46 7.58
C GLU A 285 -3.62 0.83 8.34
N ASN A 286 -3.66 1.05 9.64
CA ASN A 286 -4.87 0.87 10.45
C ASN A 286 -5.31 2.23 11.04
N LYS A 287 -6.35 2.23 11.88
CA LYS A 287 -6.85 3.46 12.54
C LYS A 287 -5.80 4.23 13.34
N TRP A 288 -4.71 3.59 13.77
CA TRP A 288 -3.63 4.19 14.57
C TRP A 288 -2.48 4.75 13.74
N GLY A 289 -2.33 4.28 12.50
CA GLY A 289 -1.38 4.82 11.54
C GLY A 289 -0.73 3.77 10.64
N TRP A 290 0.33 4.22 9.97
CA TRP A 290 1.10 3.44 9.00
C TRP A 290 2.18 2.60 9.68
N SER A 291 2.39 1.40 9.15
CA SER A 291 3.56 0.59 9.45
C SER A 291 4.83 1.16 8.84
N LYS A 292 5.98 0.69 9.33
CA LYS A 292 7.26 0.86 8.63
C LYS A 292 7.22 0.18 7.26
N GLU A 293 8.06 0.65 6.35
CA GLU A 293 8.24 0.05 5.03
C GLU A 293 8.61 -1.44 5.16
N SER A 294 8.02 -2.28 4.32
CA SER A 294 8.46 -3.67 4.13
C SER A 294 9.90 -3.72 3.64
N ASP A 295 10.50 -4.91 3.65
CA ASP A 295 11.74 -5.09 2.92
C ASP A 295 11.48 -4.85 1.44
N ILE A 296 12.47 -4.30 0.75
CA ILE A 296 12.40 -4.15 -0.70
C ILE A 296 12.39 -5.56 -1.27
N PHE A 297 11.32 -5.85 -2.01
CA PHE A 297 11.12 -7.09 -2.71
C PHE A 297 11.34 -6.88 -4.20
N ILE A 298 11.97 -7.84 -4.88
CA ILE A 298 12.25 -7.76 -6.30
C ILE A 298 11.49 -8.89 -7.01
N PHE A 299 10.72 -8.51 -8.02
CA PHE A 299 10.05 -9.46 -8.89
C PHE A 299 10.38 -9.22 -10.37
N SER A 300 10.20 -10.26 -11.19
CA SER A 300 10.43 -10.22 -12.63
C SER A 300 9.19 -10.62 -13.41
N THR A 301 8.88 -9.91 -14.49
CA THR A 301 7.89 -10.36 -15.48
C THR A 301 8.51 -11.36 -16.45
N ARG A 302 7.68 -12.23 -17.04
CA ARG A 302 8.15 -13.18 -18.06
C ARG A 302 8.29 -12.51 -19.43
N ALA A 303 8.97 -13.21 -20.34
CA ALA A 303 9.06 -12.81 -21.73
C ALA A 303 7.73 -12.99 -22.47
N ASN A 304 7.53 -12.22 -23.54
CA ASN A 304 6.28 -12.24 -24.32
C ASN A 304 6.00 -13.56 -25.04
N ASP A 305 7.04 -14.32 -25.33
CA ASP A 305 6.98 -15.65 -25.96
C ASP A 305 6.70 -16.77 -24.95
N TYR A 306 6.58 -16.44 -23.64
CA TYR A 306 6.27 -17.42 -22.63
C TYR A 306 4.78 -17.80 -22.65
N ILE A 307 4.52 -19.07 -22.96
CA ILE A 307 3.22 -19.73 -22.76
C ILE A 307 3.28 -20.45 -21.40
N PRO A 308 2.39 -20.16 -20.44
CA PRO A 308 2.34 -20.88 -19.16
C PRO A 308 2.30 -22.39 -19.41
N LYS A 309 3.20 -23.15 -18.78
CA LYS A 309 3.28 -24.60 -18.97
C LYS A 309 1.97 -25.33 -18.60
N GLU A 310 1.08 -24.70 -17.82
CA GLU A 310 -0.29 -25.18 -17.56
C GLU A 310 -1.22 -25.15 -18.79
N LEU A 311 -0.93 -24.33 -19.81
CA LEU A 311 -1.57 -24.41 -21.14
C LEU A 311 -0.89 -25.45 -22.07
N ALA A 312 0.34 -25.85 -21.78
CA ALA A 312 1.12 -26.78 -22.60
C ALA A 312 1.15 -28.23 -22.04
N SER A 313 0.68 -28.45 -20.81
CA SER A 313 0.65 -29.76 -20.16
C SER A 313 -0.70 -30.48 -20.28
N GLN A 314 -1.34 -30.41 -21.44
CA GLN A 314 -2.30 -31.43 -21.88
C GLN A 314 -1.89 -31.96 -23.27
N PRO A 315 -1.21 -33.11 -23.35
CA PRO A 315 -1.02 -33.80 -24.61
C PRO A 315 -2.27 -34.63 -24.94
N GLY A 316 -2.95 -34.27 -26.04
CA GLY A 316 -3.83 -35.17 -26.78
C GLY A 316 -5.34 -34.91 -26.69
N SER A 317 -5.90 -34.23 -27.70
CA SER A 317 -7.14 -34.62 -28.40
C SER A 317 -7.57 -33.58 -29.44
N ARG A 318 -6.66 -33.20 -30.36
CA ARG A 318 -7.04 -32.39 -31.54
C ARG A 318 -7.64 -33.22 -32.68
N SER A 319 -8.13 -34.43 -32.41
CA SER A 319 -8.81 -35.29 -33.39
C SER A 319 -10.04 -36.03 -32.85
N GLU A 320 -10.53 -35.70 -31.65
CA GLU A 320 -11.79 -36.26 -31.11
C GLU A 320 -12.89 -35.19 -30.90
N GLN A 321 -12.55 -33.90 -30.91
CA GLN A 321 -13.54 -32.83 -30.74
C GLN A 321 -14.40 -32.54 -31.99
N GLU A 322 -14.00 -33.00 -33.18
CA GLU A 322 -14.83 -32.90 -34.40
C GLU A 322 -15.79 -34.07 -34.59
N VAL A 323 -15.62 -35.19 -33.86
CA VAL A 323 -16.55 -36.33 -33.89
C VAL A 323 -17.57 -36.27 -32.75
N GLN A 324 -17.24 -35.63 -31.62
CA GLN A 324 -18.18 -35.41 -30.50
C GLN A 324 -19.18 -34.27 -30.76
N SER A 325 -18.78 -33.22 -31.49
CA SER A 325 -19.61 -32.04 -31.77
C SER A 325 -20.77 -32.34 -32.74
N SER A 326 -20.64 -33.36 -33.59
CA SER A 326 -21.73 -33.85 -34.46
C SER A 326 -22.70 -34.79 -33.72
N LYS A 327 -22.24 -35.54 -32.72
CA LYS A 327 -23.10 -36.39 -31.86
C LYS A 327 -23.86 -35.60 -30.79
N ILE A 328 -23.31 -34.50 -30.28
CA ILE A 328 -23.97 -33.63 -29.29
C ILE A 328 -25.06 -32.77 -29.96
N LYS A 329 -24.83 -32.25 -31.18
CA LYS A 329 -25.88 -31.53 -31.95
C LYS A 329 -27.11 -32.40 -32.23
N LYS A 330 -26.93 -33.69 -32.51
CA LYS A 330 -28.04 -34.65 -32.75
C LYS A 330 -28.77 -35.08 -31.48
N LYS A 331 -28.20 -34.88 -30.28
CA LYS A 331 -28.82 -35.24 -28.99
C LYS A 331 -29.56 -34.06 -28.35
N ILE A 332 -29.17 -32.82 -28.66
CA ILE A 332 -29.86 -31.60 -28.22
C ILE A 332 -31.19 -31.40 -28.97
N GLU A 333 -31.31 -31.88 -30.21
CA GLU A 333 -32.56 -31.81 -31.00
C GLU A 333 -33.65 -32.82 -30.55
N ILE A 334 -33.30 -33.80 -29.72
CA ILE A 334 -34.24 -34.81 -29.18
C ILE A 334 -34.73 -34.42 -27.77
N VAL A 335 -33.95 -33.63 -27.01
CA VAL A 335 -34.31 -33.18 -25.66
C VAL A 335 -35.21 -31.93 -25.68
N SER A 336 -35.20 -31.15 -26.76
CA SER A 336 -36.09 -29.99 -26.95
C SER A 336 -37.55 -30.36 -27.26
N LYS A 337 -37.90 -31.65 -27.36
CA LYS A 337 -39.29 -32.12 -27.53
C LYS A 337 -39.93 -32.67 -26.25
N SER A 338 -39.24 -32.65 -25.10
CA SER A 338 -39.81 -33.11 -23.82
C SER A 338 -39.89 -32.04 -22.72
N SER A 339 -39.53 -30.78 -23.01
CA SER A 339 -39.66 -29.67 -22.04
C SER A 339 -41.04 -29.00 -22.01
N ASP A 340 -42.00 -29.46 -22.80
CA ASP A 340 -43.37 -28.90 -22.81
C ASP A 340 -44.32 -29.55 -21.77
N GLU A 341 -43.88 -30.57 -21.02
CA GLU A 341 -44.70 -31.17 -19.94
C GLU A 341 -44.24 -30.82 -18.51
N LYS A 342 -43.20 -30.00 -18.32
CA LYS A 342 -42.73 -29.58 -16.98
C LYS A 342 -43.09 -28.14 -16.58
N SER A 343 -43.82 -27.39 -17.41
CA SER A 343 -44.28 -26.03 -17.08
C SER A 343 -45.57 -25.98 -16.23
N SER A 344 -46.21 -27.12 -15.95
CA SER A 344 -47.47 -27.17 -15.18
C SER A 344 -47.29 -27.44 -13.67
N LEU A 345 -46.12 -27.88 -13.19
CA LEU A 345 -45.89 -28.17 -11.77
C LEU A 345 -45.16 -27.07 -10.98
N GLN A 346 -44.46 -26.14 -11.65
CA GLN A 346 -43.74 -25.05 -10.97
C GLN A 346 -44.61 -23.82 -10.68
N ASN A 347 -45.74 -23.68 -11.37
CA ASN A 347 -46.67 -22.55 -11.18
C ASN A 347 -47.61 -22.68 -9.96
N ASN A 348 -47.67 -23.86 -9.31
CA ASN A 348 -48.48 -24.04 -8.09
C ASN A 348 -47.72 -23.75 -6.78
N ILE A 349 -46.39 -23.68 -6.80
CA ILE A 349 -45.59 -23.41 -5.59
C ILE A 349 -45.36 -21.90 -5.38
N ALA A 350 -45.41 -21.11 -6.46
CA ALA A 350 -45.27 -19.65 -6.41
C ALA A 350 -46.54 -18.93 -5.91
N SER A 351 -47.74 -19.55 -5.94
CA SER A 351 -49.00 -18.87 -5.55
C SER A 351 -49.35 -18.98 -4.06
N SER A 352 -48.87 -20.02 -3.35
CA SER A 352 -49.10 -20.18 -1.90
C SER A 352 -48.24 -19.27 -1.03
N ASN A 353 -47.00 -18.96 -1.44
CA ASN A 353 -46.09 -18.14 -0.67
C ASN A 353 -46.44 -16.63 -0.71
N VAL A 354 -47.14 -16.17 -1.75
CA VAL A 354 -47.58 -14.76 -1.88
C VAL A 354 -48.80 -14.46 -0.96
N LYS A 355 -49.63 -15.45 -0.61
CA LYS A 355 -50.75 -15.28 0.33
C LYS A 355 -50.30 -15.18 1.79
N LEU A 356 -49.28 -15.95 2.18
CA LEU A 356 -48.69 -15.92 3.53
C LEU A 356 -47.99 -14.58 3.83
N TRP A 357 -47.25 -14.05 2.85
CA TRP A 357 -46.58 -12.75 2.98
C TRP A 357 -47.55 -11.57 3.08
N ARG A 358 -48.72 -11.63 2.43
CA ARG A 358 -49.77 -10.59 2.53
C ARG A 358 -50.52 -10.59 3.87
N GLN A 359 -50.66 -11.74 4.54
CA GLN A 359 -51.23 -11.79 5.89
C GLN A 359 -50.24 -11.28 6.96
N PHE A 360 -48.94 -11.55 6.78
CA PHE A 360 -47.87 -11.08 7.67
C PHE A 360 -47.76 -9.54 7.70
N TRP A 361 -47.90 -8.90 6.53
CA TRP A 361 -47.82 -7.44 6.44
C TRP A 361 -49.06 -6.71 7.01
N LYS A 362 -50.21 -7.38 7.09
CA LYS A 362 -51.44 -6.82 7.66
C LYS A 362 -51.40 -6.76 9.19
N ILE A 363 -50.80 -7.76 9.84
CA ILE A 363 -50.66 -7.82 11.30
C ILE A 363 -49.61 -6.81 11.81
N TYR A 364 -48.54 -6.59 11.04
CA TYR A 364 -47.47 -5.65 11.39
C TYR A 364 -47.90 -4.17 11.32
N LYS A 365 -48.97 -3.86 10.57
CA LYS A 365 -49.40 -2.46 10.30
C LYS A 365 -50.46 -1.93 11.27
N GLU A 366 -51.08 -2.78 12.10
CA GLU A 366 -52.19 -2.40 13.00
C GLU A 366 -51.82 -2.39 14.51
N SER A 367 -50.58 -2.72 14.87
CA SER A 367 -50.11 -2.69 16.27
C SER A 367 -49.54 -1.32 16.66
N SER A 368 -50.17 -0.64 17.61
CA SER A 368 -49.63 0.59 18.23
C SER A 368 -48.61 0.29 19.33
N PHE A 369 -47.76 1.29 19.57
CA PHE A 369 -46.64 1.33 20.52
C PHE A 369 -47.17 1.20 21.98
N ASP A 370 -47.19 -0.02 22.52
CA ASP A 370 -47.05 -0.36 23.96
C ASP A 370 -47.49 -1.81 24.23
N ASP A 371 -46.66 -2.81 23.86
CA ASP A 371 -46.51 -4.12 24.56
C ASP A 371 -45.56 -5.07 23.79
N TYR A 372 -44.25 -4.90 23.96
CA TYR A 372 -43.23 -5.68 23.21
C TYR A 372 -42.82 -7.02 23.87
N SER A 373 -43.46 -7.43 24.97
CA SER A 373 -43.03 -8.63 25.72
C SER A 373 -43.78 -9.94 25.36
N LYS A 374 -44.89 -9.88 24.61
CA LYS A 374 -45.69 -11.07 24.25
C LYS A 374 -45.53 -11.57 22.81
N SER A 375 -44.90 -10.80 21.90
CA SER A 375 -44.76 -11.16 20.48
C SER A 375 -43.53 -12.02 20.15
N LEU A 376 -42.48 -11.98 20.99
CA LEU A 376 -41.24 -12.74 20.76
C LEU A 376 -41.36 -14.23 21.09
N SER A 377 -42.28 -14.61 21.98
CA SER A 377 -42.46 -16.02 22.37
C SER A 377 -43.20 -16.86 21.31
N GLN A 378 -43.91 -16.25 20.37
CA GLN A 378 -44.53 -16.94 19.24
C GLN A 378 -43.61 -16.99 18.00
N MET A 379 -42.63 -16.09 17.86
CA MET A 379 -41.64 -16.14 16.76
C MET A 379 -40.68 -17.32 16.87
N PHE A 380 -40.36 -17.78 18.09
CA PHE A 380 -39.41 -18.88 18.30
C PHE A 380 -39.97 -20.27 17.93
N PHE A 381 -41.30 -20.42 17.85
CA PHE A 381 -41.94 -21.72 17.58
C PHE A 381 -42.07 -22.06 16.09
N LEU A 382 -41.90 -21.09 15.17
CA LEU A 382 -42.04 -21.32 13.72
C LEU A 382 -40.70 -21.44 12.98
N LEU A 383 -39.60 -20.96 13.55
CA LEU A 383 -38.26 -21.06 12.94
C LEU A 383 -37.59 -22.43 13.16
N THR A 384 -38.02 -23.20 14.17
CA THR A 384 -37.47 -24.53 14.47
C THR A 384 -37.98 -25.65 13.56
N SER A 385 -38.97 -25.42 12.70
CA SER A 385 -39.48 -26.43 11.77
C SER A 385 -38.83 -26.41 10.38
N MET A 386 -37.87 -25.53 10.10
CA MET A 386 -37.24 -25.38 8.78
C MET A 386 -35.82 -25.96 8.64
N THR A 387 -35.22 -26.50 9.71
CA THR A 387 -33.86 -27.08 9.67
C THR A 387 -33.81 -28.58 9.93
N THR A 388 -34.63 -29.35 9.22
CA THR A 388 -34.41 -30.80 9.05
C THR A 388 -34.35 -31.15 7.57
N MET A 389 -33.15 -31.10 7.00
CA MET A 389 -32.82 -31.76 5.73
C MET A 389 -31.54 -32.60 5.89
N ASN A 390 -31.74 -33.91 5.96
CA ASN A 390 -30.96 -35.01 5.37
C ASN A 390 -29.40 -35.03 5.37
N LYS A 391 -28.89 -36.20 5.83
CA LYS A 391 -27.58 -36.88 5.63
C LYS A 391 -26.44 -36.43 6.56
N GLY A 392 -25.63 -37.28 7.19
CA GLY A 392 -25.41 -38.73 7.14
C GLY A 392 -24.19 -39.08 8.05
N ILE A 393 -24.09 -40.35 8.42
CA ILE A 393 -23.25 -40.98 9.47
C ILE A 393 -21.73 -40.92 9.23
N LEU A 394 -20.94 -40.80 10.32
CA LEU A 394 -19.71 -41.59 10.55
C LEU A 394 -19.30 -41.58 12.04
N THR A 395 -19.14 -42.78 12.59
CA THR A 395 -18.76 -43.11 13.97
C THR A 395 -17.35 -43.70 14.05
N LEU A 396 -16.74 -43.59 15.25
CA LEU A 396 -15.76 -44.47 15.94
C LEU A 396 -14.34 -43.89 16.17
N PRO A 397 -13.61 -44.38 17.20
CA PRO A 397 -14.03 -45.22 18.34
C PRO A 397 -14.27 -44.43 19.64
#